data_AF-A0A673MR96-F1
#
_entry.id   AF-A0A673MR96-F1
#
_cell.length_a   1.000
_cell.length_b   1.000
_cell.length_c   1.000
_cell.angle_alpha   90.00
_cell.angle_beta   90.00
_cell.angle_gamma   90.00
#
_symmetry.space_group_name_H-M   'P 1'
#
loop_
_entity.id
_entity.type
_entity.pdbx_description
1 polymer ?
#
loop_
_entity_poly.entity_id
_entity_poly.type
_entity_poly.pdbx_seq_one_letter_code
_entity_poly.pdbx_strand_id
1 'polypeptide(L)'
;QTFLSLEYHVFSFCTEMNAERIGCFWPNPAVERFIISIHKHFFSNCSLEHVVFVDPPDDTLTLLILVPVFLTLAMVVLVVWCSKRSDILA
;
A
#
# COMPACT_ATOMS: atom_id res chain seq x y z
N GLN A 1 9.42 -16.37 5.87
CA GLN A 1 8.05 -15.88 5.59
C GLN A 1 7.13 -16.90 4.93
N THR A 2 7.53 -17.57 3.82
CA THR A 2 6.64 -18.41 2.98
C THR A 2 6.02 -19.63 3.69
N PHE A 3 6.77 -20.33 4.54
CA PHE A 3 6.26 -21.50 5.28
C PHE A 3 5.09 -21.16 6.21
N LEU A 4 5.22 -20.08 6.99
CA LEU A 4 4.17 -19.63 7.92
C LEU A 4 2.88 -19.26 7.19
N SER A 5 3.00 -18.61 6.02
CA SER A 5 1.84 -18.26 5.18
C SER A 5 1.10 -19.50 4.67
N LEU A 6 1.81 -20.58 4.34
CA LEU A 6 1.21 -21.82 3.87
C LEU A 6 0.43 -22.53 4.99
N GLU A 7 1.05 -22.68 6.15
CA GLU A 7 0.40 -23.29 7.32
C GLU A 7 -0.84 -22.50 7.76
N TYR A 8 -0.74 -21.17 7.76
CA TYR A 8 -1.87 -20.30 8.11
C TYR A 8 -3.01 -20.37 7.09
N HIS A 9 -2.69 -20.56 5.81
CA HIS A 9 -3.67 -20.81 4.75
C HIS A 9 -4.39 -22.15 4.95
N VAL A 10 -3.64 -23.23 5.20
CA VAL A 10 -4.21 -24.57 5.50
C VAL A 10 -5.11 -24.52 6.72
N PHE A 11 -4.67 -23.84 7.78
CA PHE A 11 -5.47 -23.59 8.99
C PHE A 11 -6.78 -22.87 8.66
N SER A 12 -6.73 -21.78 7.90
CA SER A 12 -7.92 -20.99 7.54
C SER A 12 -8.89 -21.82 6.68
N PHE A 13 -8.39 -22.53 5.68
CA PHE A 13 -9.18 -23.45 4.84
C PHE A 13 -9.83 -24.57 5.65
N CYS A 14 -9.12 -25.11 6.65
CA CYS A 14 -9.69 -26.09 7.57
C CYS A 14 -10.88 -25.50 8.35
N THR A 15 -10.78 -24.26 8.85
CA THR A 15 -11.90 -23.62 9.56
C THR A 15 -13.11 -23.35 8.65
N GLU A 16 -12.87 -23.03 7.37
CA GLU A 16 -13.89 -22.85 6.34
C GLU A 16 -14.64 -24.17 6.07
N MET A 17 -13.92 -25.24 5.73
CA MET A 17 -14.52 -26.55 5.51
C MET A 17 -15.31 -27.05 6.73
N ASN A 18 -14.83 -26.79 7.96
CA ASN A 18 -15.55 -27.18 9.16
C ASN A 18 -16.84 -26.39 9.33
N ALA A 19 -16.84 -25.09 9.03
CA ALA A 19 -18.05 -24.27 9.04
C ALA A 19 -19.07 -24.77 8.01
N GLU A 20 -18.63 -25.07 6.78
CA GLU A 20 -19.48 -25.65 5.74
C GLU A 20 -20.09 -27.00 6.15
N ARG A 21 -19.28 -27.90 6.72
CA ARG A 21 -19.73 -29.23 7.17
C ARG A 21 -20.82 -29.18 8.24
N ILE A 22 -20.80 -28.17 9.10
CA ILE A 22 -21.82 -27.98 10.14
C ILE A 22 -22.97 -27.06 9.68
N GLY A 23 -22.97 -26.62 8.41
CA GLY A 23 -24.00 -25.75 7.85
C GLY A 23 -23.93 -24.30 8.32
N CYS A 24 -22.78 -23.85 8.80
CA CYS A 24 -22.54 -22.47 9.21
C CYS A 24 -21.78 -21.69 8.15
N PHE A 25 -22.06 -20.39 8.06
CA PHE A 25 -21.31 -19.48 7.19
C PHE A 25 -19.89 -19.25 7.73
N TRP A 26 -18.93 -19.08 6.83
CA TRP A 26 -17.57 -18.64 7.14
C TRP A 26 -17.34 -17.24 6.55
N PRO A 27 -16.80 -16.27 7.30
CA PRO A 27 -16.42 -16.35 8.72
C PRO A 27 -17.64 -16.25 9.66
N ASN A 28 -17.44 -16.63 10.94
CA ASN A 28 -18.44 -16.50 12.01
C ASN A 28 -17.78 -16.21 13.38
N PRO A 29 -18.55 -15.79 14.41
CA PRO A 29 -17.99 -15.39 15.71
C PRO A 29 -17.26 -16.51 16.49
N ALA A 30 -17.49 -17.78 16.16
CA ALA A 30 -16.72 -18.88 16.76
C ALA A 30 -15.33 -18.97 16.12
N VAL A 31 -15.27 -18.91 14.80
CA VAL A 31 -14.01 -18.89 14.02
C VAL A 31 -13.18 -17.65 14.36
N GLU A 32 -13.81 -16.47 14.47
CA GLU A 32 -13.13 -15.23 14.84
C GLU A 32 -12.42 -15.34 16.21
N ARG A 33 -13.13 -15.81 17.24
CA ARG A 33 -12.55 -16.02 18.57
C ARG A 33 -11.40 -17.03 18.55
N PHE A 34 -11.54 -18.09 17.76
CA PHE A 34 -10.50 -19.11 17.61
C PHE A 34 -9.24 -18.51 16.95
N ILE A 35 -9.39 -17.79 15.84
CA ILE A 35 -8.31 -17.10 15.13
C ILE A 35 -7.60 -16.10 16.05
N ILE A 36 -8.35 -15.31 16.83
CA ILE A 36 -7.77 -14.35 17.80
C ILE A 36 -6.96 -15.07 18.88
N SER A 37 -7.44 -16.22 19.37
CA SER A 37 -6.72 -17.00 20.38
C SER A 37 -5.39 -17.53 19.84
N ILE A 38 -5.37 -18.04 18.62
CA ILE A 38 -4.15 -18.49 17.94
C ILE A 38 -3.18 -17.32 17.76
N HIS A 39 -3.67 -16.15 17.32
CA HIS A 39 -2.86 -14.93 17.23
C HIS A 39 -2.23 -14.52 18.56
N LYS A 40 -3.01 -14.51 19.64
CA LYS A 40 -2.50 -14.17 20.98
C LYS A 40 -1.47 -15.18 21.49
N HIS A 41 -1.60 -16.45 21.13
CA HIS A 41 -0.69 -17.49 21.62
C HIS A 41 0.62 -17.51 20.85
N PHE A 42 0.57 -17.51 19.51
CA PHE A 42 1.75 -17.71 18.66
C PHE A 42 2.37 -16.41 18.13
N PHE A 43 1.58 -15.33 18.04
CA PHE A 43 1.97 -14.08 17.38
C PHE A 43 1.93 -12.86 18.32
N SER A 44 1.94 -13.07 19.64
CA SER A 44 1.86 -11.99 20.65
C SER A 44 2.97 -10.94 20.56
N ASN A 45 4.15 -11.34 20.07
CA ASN A 45 5.32 -10.46 19.92
C ASN A 45 5.63 -10.12 18.46
N CYS A 46 4.72 -10.42 17.52
CA CYS A 46 4.87 -9.95 16.16
C CYS A 46 4.52 -8.46 16.10
N SER A 47 5.50 -7.63 15.80
CA SER A 47 5.23 -6.26 15.34
C SER A 47 4.64 -6.33 13.94
N LEU A 48 3.52 -5.65 13.72
CA LEU A 48 3.10 -5.33 12.35
C LEU A 48 4.19 -4.44 11.76
N GLU A 49 4.98 -5.00 10.84
CA GLU A 49 5.79 -4.18 9.94
C GLU A 49 4.80 -3.51 8.99
N HIS A 50 4.22 -2.44 9.50
CA HIS A 50 3.32 -1.57 8.81
C HIS A 50 4.14 -0.92 7.71
N VAL A 51 4.22 -1.57 6.55
CA VAL A 51 4.49 -0.88 5.29
C VAL A 51 3.22 -0.08 5.01
N VAL A 52 3.05 0.99 5.77
CA VAL A 52 1.92 1.88 5.58
C VAL A 52 2.19 2.58 4.27
N PHE A 53 1.49 2.17 3.22
CA PHE A 53 1.32 2.98 2.02
C PHE A 53 0.43 4.18 2.40
N VAL A 54 0.98 5.10 3.20
CA VAL A 54 0.39 6.43 3.41
C VAL A 54 0.91 7.31 2.31
N ASP A 55 0.04 8.16 1.81
CA ASP A 55 0.48 9.32 1.07
C ASP A 55 1.51 10.11 1.90
N PRO A 56 2.53 10.68 1.24
CA PRO A 56 3.47 11.55 1.93
C PRO A 56 2.71 12.79 2.46
N PRO A 57 3.22 13.47 3.50
CA PRO A 57 2.58 14.66 4.06
C PRO A 57 2.17 15.69 2.99
N ASP A 58 1.02 16.35 3.16
CA ASP A 58 0.43 17.26 2.15
C ASP A 58 1.43 18.31 1.62
N ASP A 59 2.28 18.85 2.50
CA ASP A 59 3.33 19.82 2.13
C ASP A 59 4.36 19.22 1.15
N THR A 60 4.79 17.99 1.40
CA THR A 60 5.75 17.28 0.53
C THR A 60 5.12 16.91 -0.79
N LEU A 61 3.86 16.44 -0.78
CA LEU A 61 3.11 16.15 -2.00
C LEU A 61 2.95 17.41 -2.86
N THR A 62 2.59 18.53 -2.23
CA THR A 62 2.42 19.83 -2.90
C THR A 62 3.73 20.31 -3.51
N LEU A 63 4.84 20.20 -2.79
CA LEU A 63 6.17 20.53 -3.31
C LEU A 63 6.53 19.67 -4.52
N LEU A 64 6.28 18.36 -4.45
CA LEU A 64 6.54 17.41 -5.55
C LEU A 64 5.72 17.73 -6.80
N ILE A 65 4.52 18.30 -6.67
CA ILE A 65 3.69 18.73 -7.80
C ILE A 65 4.14 20.08 -8.35
N LEU A 66 4.45 21.05 -7.48
CA LEU A 66 4.80 22.41 -7.89
C LEU A 66 6.15 22.48 -8.60
N VAL A 67 7.17 21.77 -8.12
CA VAL A 67 8.52 21.76 -8.72
C VAL A 67 8.52 21.44 -10.22
N PRO A 68 7.96 20.30 -10.70
CA PRO A 68 7.95 19.98 -12.12
C PRO A 68 7.12 20.97 -12.93
N VAL A 69 6.02 21.53 -12.40
CA VAL A 69 5.23 22.56 -13.08
C VAL A 69 6.04 23.84 -13.29
N PHE A 70 6.75 24.32 -12.28
CA PHE A 70 7.61 25.50 -12.43
C PHE A 70 8.78 25.25 -13.37
N LEU A 71 9.37 24.05 -13.33
CA LEU A 71 10.45 23.67 -14.25
C LEU A 71 9.97 23.63 -15.70
N THR A 72 8.81 23.06 -16.00
CA THR A 72 8.29 23.04 -17.38
C THR A 72 7.99 24.45 -17.89
N LEU A 73 7.40 25.31 -17.06
CA LEU A 73 7.16 26.72 -17.39
C LEU A 73 8.48 27.47 -17.65
N ALA A 74 9.47 27.29 -16.80
CA ALA A 74 10.79 27.90 -16.98
C ALA A 74 11.45 27.44 -18.29
N MET A 75 11.39 26.14 -18.59
CA MET A 75 11.94 25.59 -19.83
C MET A 75 11.24 26.17 -21.07
N VAL A 76 9.91 26.28 -21.06
CA VAL A 76 9.15 26.90 -22.16
C VAL A 76 9.58 28.36 -22.36
N VAL A 77 9.67 29.14 -21.28
CA VAL A 77 10.11 30.54 -21.34
C VAL A 77 11.53 30.66 -21.89
N LEU A 78 12.45 29.81 -21.41
CA LEU A 78 13.84 29.77 -21.88
C LEU A 78 13.93 29.43 -23.37
N VAL A 79 13.17 28.44 -23.83
CA VAL A 79 13.15 28.04 -25.24
C VAL A 79 12.62 29.19 -26.11
N VAL A 80 11.48 29.79 -25.74
CA VAL A 80 10.92 30.93 -26.47
C VAL A 80 11.91 32.10 -26.52
N TRP A 81 12.56 32.41 -25.40
CA TRP A 81 13.57 33.46 -25.34
C TRP A 81 14.76 33.17 -26.24
N CYS A 82 15.29 31.95 -26.19
CA CYS A 82 16.41 31.51 -27.04
C CYS A 82 16.04 31.52 -28.51
N SER A 83 14.87 31.00 -28.90
CA SER A 83 14.40 31.05 -30.30
C SER A 83 14.28 32.48 -30.80
N LYS A 84 13.64 33.37 -30.04
CA LYS A 84 13.51 34.78 -30.41
C LYS A 84 14.86 35.48 -30.54
N ARG A 85 15.84 35.13 -29.70
CA ARG A 85 17.20 35.67 -29.78
C ARG A 85 17.94 35.15 -31.01
N SER A 86 17.83 33.87 -31.32
CA SER A 86 18.41 33.27 -32.53
C SER A 86 17.80 33.87 -33.80
N ASP A 87 16.49 34.14 -33.83
CA ASP A 87 15.81 34.78 -34.97
C ASP A 87 16.24 36.25 -35.18
N ILE A 88 16.66 36.95 -34.12
CA ILE A 88 17.16 38.34 -34.22
C ILE A 88 18.63 38.37 -34.67
N LEU A 89 19.38 37.29 -34.45
CA LEU A 89 20.80 37.17 -34.78
C LEU A 89 21.08 36.48 -36.12
N ALA A 90 20.06 35.92 -36.77
CA ALA A 90 20.08 35.36 -38.12
C ALA A 90 19.66 36.42 -39.16
#